data_AF-A0A8T5U275-F1
#
_entry.id   AF-A0A8T5U275-F1
#
_cell.length_a   1.000
_cell.length_b   1.000
_cell.length_c   1.000
_cell.angle_alpha   90.00
_cell.angle_beta   90.00
_cell.angle_gamma   90.00
#
_symmetry.space_group_name_H-M   'P 1'
#
loop_
_entity.id
_entity.type
_entity.pdbx_description
1 polymer ?
#
loop_
_entity_poly.entity_id
_entity_poly.type
_entity_poly.pdbx_seq_one_letter_code
_entity_poly.pdbx_strand_id
1 'polypeptide(L)'
;MFDNTYMHKFIEEICTEIGPRESGTEQEILAGNKIESELKKFCDETQQEPYTSSPHAFLGGIRYGALIVLIAGVFFWISLLGDLNVINLNPIFDLILLILAIVLIFVTISYFILEVMK
;
A
#
# COMPACT_ATOMS: atom_id res chain seq x y z
N MET A 1 21.30 -40.01 10.77
CA MET A 1 21.55 -39.35 9.47
C MET A 1 20.58 -38.19 9.39
N PHE A 2 21.06 -36.95 9.41
CA PHE A 2 20.20 -35.78 9.25
C PHE A 2 19.62 -35.79 7.83
N ASP A 3 18.29 -35.83 7.71
CA ASP A 3 17.63 -35.70 6.41
C ASP A 3 17.74 -34.24 5.98
N ASN A 4 18.74 -33.92 5.17
CA ASN A 4 18.94 -32.58 4.62
C ASN A 4 17.80 -32.13 3.69
N THR A 5 16.85 -33.01 3.36
CA THR A 5 15.67 -32.69 2.54
C THR A 5 14.41 -32.42 3.36
N TYR A 6 14.47 -32.58 4.68
CA TYR A 6 13.30 -32.45 5.57
C TYR A 6 12.56 -31.13 5.38
N MET A 7 13.29 -30.01 5.50
CA MET A 7 12.69 -28.68 5.39
C MET A 7 12.15 -28.39 4.00
N HIS A 8 12.82 -28.90 2.96
CA HIS A 8 12.34 -28.77 1.58
C HIS A 8 11.00 -29.49 1.39
N LYS A 9 10.87 -30.72 1.87
CA LYS A 9 9.61 -31.48 1.81
C LYS A 9 8.49 -30.76 2.56
N PHE A 10 8.77 -30.23 3.75
CA PHE A 10 7.79 -29.48 4.51
C PHE A 10 7.29 -28.23 3.78
N ILE A 11 8.19 -27.46 3.15
CA ILE A 11 7.83 -26.31 2.32
C ILE A 11 7.01 -26.75 1.10
N GLU A 12 7.42 -27.84 0.44
CA GLU A 12 6.73 -28.40 -0.71
C GLU A 12 5.29 -28.84 -0.36
N GLU A 13 5.10 -29.51 0.76
CA GLU A 13 3.77 -29.87 1.28
C GLU A 13 2.92 -28.62 1.53
N ILE A 14 3.45 -27.59 2.19
CA ILE A 14 2.71 -26.33 2.41
C ILE A 14 2.31 -25.69 1.06
N CYS A 15 3.21 -25.67 0.09
CA CYS A 15 2.93 -25.10 -1.24
C CYS A 15 1.93 -25.92 -2.06
N THR A 16 1.96 -27.25 -1.96
CA THR A 16 1.12 -28.14 -2.76
C THR A 16 -0.25 -28.39 -2.14
N GLU A 17 -0.33 -28.57 -0.81
CA GLU A 17 -1.57 -28.88 -0.12
C GLU A 17 -2.39 -27.62 0.22
N ILE A 18 -1.72 -26.53 0.64
CA ILE A 18 -2.40 -25.30 1.08
C ILE A 18 -2.50 -24.28 -0.06
N GLY A 19 -1.47 -24.21 -0.92
CA GLY A 19 -1.45 -23.30 -2.06
C GLY A 19 -1.08 -21.85 -1.69
N PRO A 20 -1.51 -20.84 -2.46
CA PRO A 20 -1.25 -19.42 -2.20
C PRO A 20 -1.79 -18.96 -0.84
N ARG A 21 -1.03 -18.11 -0.13
CA ARG A 21 -1.27 -17.71 1.27
C ARG A 21 -1.27 -16.19 1.41
N GLU A 22 -2.14 -15.52 0.69
CA GLU A 22 -2.26 -14.06 0.80
C GLU A 22 -2.69 -13.67 2.22
N SER A 23 -2.21 -12.55 2.73
CA SER A 23 -2.51 -12.12 4.10
C SER A 23 -4.00 -11.89 4.32
N GLY A 24 -4.54 -12.44 5.41
CA GLY A 24 -5.95 -12.37 5.78
C GLY A 24 -6.84 -13.43 5.10
N THR A 25 -6.26 -14.39 4.38
CA THR A 25 -7.01 -15.51 3.77
C THR A 25 -7.05 -16.74 4.68
N GLU A 26 -8.01 -17.65 4.45
CA GLU A 26 -8.07 -18.92 5.19
C GLU A 26 -6.81 -19.77 4.99
N GLN A 27 -6.18 -19.69 3.82
CA GLN A 27 -4.95 -20.40 3.50
C GLN A 27 -3.76 -19.94 4.36
N GLU A 28 -3.70 -18.65 4.72
CA GLU A 28 -2.70 -18.15 5.66
C GLU A 28 -2.89 -18.79 7.04
N ILE A 29 -4.13 -18.91 7.51
CA ILE A 29 -4.46 -19.56 8.79
C ILE A 29 -4.07 -21.04 8.77
N LEU A 30 -4.42 -21.76 7.69
CA LEU A 30 -4.06 -23.17 7.52
C LEU A 30 -2.53 -23.37 7.52
N ALA A 31 -1.80 -22.48 6.84
CA ALA A 31 -0.34 -22.53 6.83
C ALA A 31 0.26 -22.21 8.20
N GLY A 32 -0.26 -21.20 8.90
CA GLY A 32 0.14 -20.85 10.27
C GLY A 32 -0.05 -22.02 11.23
N ASN A 33 -1.20 -22.69 11.16
CA ASN A 33 -1.50 -23.88 11.96
C ASN A 33 -0.54 -25.04 11.66
N LYS A 34 -0.24 -25.31 10.38
CA LYS A 34 0.70 -26.36 9.99
C LYS A 34 2.11 -26.05 10.48
N ILE A 35 2.55 -24.80 10.35
CA ILE A 35 3.85 -24.33 10.88
C ILE A 35 3.92 -24.46 12.40
N GLU A 36 2.90 -24.02 13.14
CA GLU A 36 2.88 -24.15 14.59
C GLU A 36 2.94 -25.62 15.03
N SER A 37 2.18 -26.50 14.36
CA SER A 37 2.20 -27.94 14.65
C SER A 37 3.58 -28.57 14.43
N GLU A 38 4.34 -28.04 13.46
CA GLU A 38 5.70 -28.47 13.17
C GLU A 38 6.67 -27.99 14.26
N LEU A 39 6.55 -26.72 14.66
CA LEU A 39 7.37 -26.12 15.72
C LEU A 39 7.15 -26.80 17.08
N LYS A 40 5.93 -27.23 17.41
CA LYS A 40 5.60 -27.98 18.65
C LYS A 40 6.40 -29.27 18.83
N LYS A 41 6.98 -29.82 17.76
CA LYS A 41 7.83 -31.02 17.83
C LYS A 41 9.22 -30.73 18.40
N PHE A 42 9.67 -29.48 18.33
CA PHE A 42 11.04 -29.08 18.63
C PHE A 42 11.13 -28.00 19.72
N CYS A 43 10.08 -27.20 19.90
CA CYS A 43 10.01 -26.13 20.90
C CYS A 43 9.24 -26.59 22.13
N ASP A 44 9.61 -26.07 23.30
CA ASP A 44 8.87 -26.28 24.55
C ASP A 44 7.47 -25.65 24.51
N GLU A 45 7.37 -24.47 23.90
CA GLU A 45 6.12 -23.72 23.71
C GLU A 45 6.06 -23.08 22.32
N THR A 46 4.85 -22.91 21.81
CA THR A 46 4.55 -22.17 20.57
C THR A 46 3.31 -21.32 20.77
N GLN A 47 3.24 -20.17 20.10
CA GLN A 47 2.11 -19.24 20.20
C GLN A 47 1.79 -18.67 18.82
N GLN A 48 0.50 -18.42 18.56
CA GLN A 48 0.05 -17.63 17.42
C GLN A 48 -0.46 -16.29 17.93
N GLU A 49 0.05 -15.20 17.36
CA GLU A 49 -0.38 -13.86 17.73
C GLU A 49 -1.46 -13.37 16.75
N PRO A 50 -2.62 -12.90 17.24
CA PRO A 50 -3.61 -12.28 16.39
C PRO A 50 -3.08 -10.94 15.89
N TYR A 51 -3.24 -10.69 14.60
CA TYR A 51 -2.91 -9.41 13.99
C TYR A 51 -4.11 -8.90 13.19
N THR A 52 -4.17 -7.59 12.96
CA THR A 52 -5.20 -6.99 12.10
C THR A 52 -4.63 -6.79 10.71
N SER A 53 -5.16 -7.52 9.73
CA SER A 53 -4.85 -7.27 8.32
C SER A 53 -5.66 -6.07 7.81
N SER A 54 -4.96 -5.05 7.32
CA SER A 54 -5.55 -3.85 6.71
C SER A 54 -5.20 -3.80 5.22
N PRO A 55 -5.89 -4.58 4.36
CA PRO A 55 -5.52 -4.72 2.94
C PRO A 55 -5.57 -3.40 2.17
N HIS A 56 -6.34 -2.43 2.65
CA HIS A 56 -6.46 -1.10 2.05
C HIS A 56 -5.57 -0.04 2.72
N ALA A 57 -4.76 -0.37 3.71
CA ALA A 57 -3.89 0.63 4.36
C ALA A 57 -2.91 1.25 3.35
N PHE A 58 -2.32 0.42 2.47
CA PHE A 58 -1.37 0.89 1.47
C PHE A 58 -2.05 1.51 0.23
N LEU A 59 -3.01 0.80 -0.39
CA LEU A 59 -3.64 1.26 -1.64
C LEU A 59 -4.82 2.23 -1.44
N GLY A 60 -5.45 2.24 -0.26
CA GLY A 60 -6.68 3.00 -0.01
C GLY A 60 -6.49 4.52 -0.09
N GLY A 61 -5.30 4.99 0.25
CA GLY A 61 -4.89 6.40 0.14
C GLY A 61 -4.62 6.88 -1.28
N ILE A 62 -4.11 5.98 -2.12
CA ILE A 62 -3.59 6.30 -3.45
C ILE A 62 -4.68 6.89 -4.35
N ARG A 63 -5.92 6.37 -4.27
CA ARG A 63 -7.06 6.88 -5.05
C ARG A 63 -7.35 8.36 -4.74
N TYR A 64 -7.19 8.77 -3.48
CA TYR A 64 -7.43 10.16 -3.08
C TYR A 64 -6.27 11.05 -3.51
N GLY A 65 -5.03 10.58 -3.33
CA GLY A 65 -3.85 11.29 -3.83
C GLY A 65 -3.89 11.52 -5.34
N ALA A 66 -4.28 10.50 -6.11
CA ALA A 66 -4.44 10.60 -7.56
C ALA A 66 -5.50 11.63 -7.95
N LEU A 67 -6.66 11.65 -7.27
CA LEU A 67 -7.71 12.64 -7.50
C LEU A 67 -7.22 14.06 -7.20
N ILE A 68 -6.49 14.26 -6.10
CA ILE A 68 -5.96 15.57 -5.72
C ILE A 68 -4.95 16.08 -6.76
N VAL A 69 -4.05 15.21 -7.24
CA VAL A 69 -3.07 15.56 -8.28
C VAL A 69 -3.77 15.92 -9.60
N LEU A 70 -4.83 15.21 -9.97
CA LEU A 70 -5.62 15.57 -11.16
C LEU A 70 -6.24 16.97 -11.01
N ILE A 71 -6.83 17.28 -9.85
CA ILE A 71 -7.38 18.62 -9.57
C ILE A 71 -6.29 19.68 -9.61
N ALA A 72 -5.14 19.42 -9.01
CA ALA A 72 -3.99 20.33 -9.04
C ALA A 72 -3.49 20.58 -10.47
N GLY A 73 -3.44 19.52 -11.29
CA GLY A 73 -3.11 19.61 -12.71
C GLY A 73 -4.09 20.51 -13.48
N VAL A 74 -5.40 20.34 -13.24
CA VAL A 74 -6.42 21.20 -13.85
C VAL A 74 -6.22 22.67 -13.46
N PHE A 75 -5.97 22.98 -12.18
CA PHE A 75 -5.72 24.35 -11.74
C PHE A 75 -4.45 24.94 -12.36
N PHE A 76 -3.38 24.15 -12.44
CA PHE A 76 -2.15 24.56 -13.12
C PHE A 76 -2.39 24.88 -14.60
N TRP A 77 -3.09 24.01 -15.34
CA TRP A 77 -3.37 24.23 -16.76
C TRP A 77 -4.29 25.43 -17.01
N ILE A 78 -5.32 25.62 -16.19
CA ILE A 78 -6.19 26.81 -16.28
C ILE A 78 -5.37 28.08 -16.02
N SER A 79 -4.50 28.06 -15.01
CA SER A 79 -3.63 29.20 -14.70
C SER A 79 -2.67 29.51 -15.85
N LEU A 80 -1.98 28.50 -16.38
CA LEU A 80 -1.09 28.65 -17.53
C LEU A 80 -1.80 29.23 -18.77
N LEU A 81 -3.02 28.78 -19.05
CA LEU A 81 -3.82 29.32 -20.16
C LEU A 81 -4.26 30.77 -19.93
N GLY A 82 -4.44 31.17 -18.66
CA GLY A 82 -4.65 32.57 -18.26
C GLY A 82 -3.43 33.43 -18.53
N ASP A 83 -2.26 33.00 -18.07
CA ASP A 83 -0.99 33.72 -18.27
C ASP A 83 -0.61 33.86 -19.75
N LEU A 84 -0.87 32.82 -20.55
CA LEU A 84 -0.70 32.84 -22.01
C LEU A 84 -1.77 33.67 -22.75
N ASN A 85 -2.70 34.31 -22.05
CA ASN A 85 -3.80 35.09 -22.61
C ASN A 85 -4.72 34.30 -23.57
N VAL A 86 -4.75 32.97 -23.44
CA VAL A 86 -5.69 32.11 -24.20
C VAL A 86 -7.09 32.21 -23.59
N ILE A 87 -7.16 32.34 -22.27
CA ILE A 87 -8.41 32.54 -21.50
C ILE A 87 -8.28 33.86 -20.75
N ASN A 88 -9.34 34.67 -20.73
CA ASN A 88 -9.34 35.93 -20.00
C ASN A 88 -9.67 35.68 -18.53
N LEU A 89 -8.62 35.57 -17.70
CA LEU A 89 -8.72 35.38 -16.25
C LEU A 89 -8.22 36.64 -15.53
N ASN A 90 -8.83 36.93 -14.37
CA ASN A 90 -8.32 37.99 -13.51
C ASN A 90 -6.94 37.58 -12.96
N PRO A 91 -5.91 38.45 -12.99
CA PRO A 91 -4.57 38.12 -12.49
C PRO A 91 -4.52 37.63 -11.04
N ILE A 92 -5.43 38.13 -10.18
CA ILE A 92 -5.52 37.68 -8.79
C ILE A 92 -6.05 36.24 -8.72
N PHE A 93 -7.04 35.92 -9.56
CA PHE A 93 -7.62 34.58 -9.61
C PHE A 93 -6.63 33.56 -10.16
N ASP A 94 -5.86 33.94 -11.18
CA ASP A 94 -4.77 33.15 -11.74
C ASP A 94 -3.73 32.77 -10.67
N LEU A 95 -3.25 33.76 -9.92
CA LEU A 95 -2.29 33.55 -8.82
C LEU A 95 -2.84 32.60 -7.74
N ILE A 96 -4.13 32.74 -7.40
CA ILE A 96 -4.79 31.86 -6.42
C ILE A 96 -4.83 30.41 -6.92
N LEU A 97 -5.17 30.18 -8.19
CA LEU A 97 -5.20 28.84 -8.77
C LEU A 97 -3.81 28.19 -8.76
N LEU A 98 -2.77 28.95 -9.10
CA LEU A 98 -1.39 28.47 -9.07
C LEU A 98 -0.94 28.07 -7.66
N ILE A 99 -1.20 28.94 -6.67
CA ILE A 99 -0.87 28.65 -5.26
C ILE A 99 -1.62 27.39 -4.79
N LEU A 100 -2.90 27.27 -5.13
CA LEU A 100 -3.71 26.12 -4.75
C LEU A 100 -3.16 24.83 -5.38
N ALA A 101 -2.77 24.86 -6.65
CA ALA A 101 -2.14 23.71 -7.31
C ALA A 101 -0.86 23.26 -6.59
N ILE A 102 0.02 24.21 -6.23
CA ILE A 102 1.26 23.93 -5.49
C ILE A 102 0.97 23.30 -4.12
N VAL A 103 0.03 23.87 -3.37
CA VAL A 103 -0.36 23.36 -2.04
C VAL A 103 -0.91 21.94 -2.14
N LEU A 104 -1.79 21.66 -3.11
CA LEU A 104 -2.37 20.33 -3.30
C LEU A 104 -1.31 19.28 -3.66
N ILE A 105 -0.33 19.64 -4.50
CA ILE A 105 0.80 18.76 -4.83
C ILE A 105 1.64 18.50 -3.57
N PHE A 106 1.98 19.54 -2.81
CA PHE A 106 2.77 19.42 -1.59
C PHE A 106 2.09 18.54 -0.54
N VAL A 107 0.78 18.73 -0.31
CA VAL A 107 -0.01 17.90 0.60
C VAL A 107 -0.01 16.44 0.13
N THR A 108 -0.16 16.21 -1.17
CA THR A 108 -0.16 14.84 -1.71
C THR A 108 1.20 14.17 -1.52
N ILE A 109 2.29 14.84 -1.85
CA ILE A 109 3.65 14.31 -1.64
C ILE A 109 3.89 14.01 -0.17
N SER A 110 3.52 14.93 0.73
CA SER A 110 3.66 14.75 2.18
C SER A 110 2.88 13.54 2.68
N TYR A 111 1.64 13.36 2.20
CA TYR A 111 0.82 12.20 2.52
C TYR A 111 1.49 10.88 2.06
N PHE A 112 1.98 10.82 0.83
CA PHE A 112 2.67 9.63 0.32
C PHE A 112 3.94 9.31 1.13
N ILE A 113 4.76 10.31 1.48
CA ILE A 113 5.97 10.08 2.27
C ILE A 113 5.63 9.58 3.68
N LEU A 114 4.64 10.19 4.34
CA LEU A 114 4.34 9.88 5.75
C LEU A 114 3.56 8.57 5.93
N GLU A 115 2.68 8.21 4.99
CA GLU A 115 1.78 7.07 5.12
C GLU A 115 2.28 5.83 4.36
N VAL A 116 2.94 6.02 3.20
CA VAL A 116 3.29 4.93 2.28
C VAL A 116 4.76 4.48 2.43
N MET A 117 5.67 5.40 2.79
CA MET A 117 7.10 5.10 2.98
C MET A 117 7.49 4.83 4.44
N LYS A 118 6.52 4.73 5.35
CA LYS A 118 6.73 4.29 6.73
C LYS A 118 6.76 2.76 6.83
#